data_AF-A0A812MNI7-F1
#
_entry.id   AF-A0A812MNI7-F1
#
_cell.length_a   1.000
_cell.length_b   1.000
_cell.length_c   1.000
_cell.angle_alpha   90.00
_cell.angle_beta   90.00
_cell.angle_gamma   90.00
#
_symmetry.space_group_name_H-M   'P 1'
#
loop_
_entity.id
_entity.type
_entity.pdbx_description
1 polymer ?
#
loop_
_entity_poly.entity_id
_entity_poly.type
_entity_poly.pdbx_seq_one_letter_code
_entity_poly.pdbx_strand_id
1 'polypeptide(L)'
;MSLSAAMDNPAIPAIAPSAAQRRGLWKQLEEEVSPISTRAETVDEEAAPARLLCQDAPSEPSIADSSSECNEETTEEAVESPAIELSRERALALQLELMAAYGSPAFQKHLHELGRKHQPRSNGFRQERHKLIRRAQAAVIPRYGFDSSAEGVELMMRAFAVFETDPDIQVNAEAIKDLLSVEAPAPLEEERRMVQKPLTKFVVVDLLRAQFVEFSKAPFQADVRSLKQHADITSGRVTRDRARRGGREDGKEDPDGYFHLKGRSELAFIVQQVLLPEYGFAPTKEGVLEMIRCGLRLELLLN
;
A
#
# COMPACT_ATOMS: atom_id res chain seq x y z
N MET A 1 12.13 -57.66 -17.89
CA MET A 1 12.92 -56.88 -16.92
C MET A 1 12.01 -55.78 -16.40
N SER A 2 11.14 -56.09 -15.45
CA SER A 2 11.35 -56.07 -13.99
C SER A 2 11.19 -54.67 -13.40
N LEU A 3 9.96 -54.44 -12.90
CA LEU A 3 9.53 -53.88 -11.61
C LEU A 3 10.52 -53.17 -10.68
N SER A 4 9.94 -52.17 -9.99
CA SER A 4 10.25 -51.68 -8.62
C SER A 4 11.45 -50.78 -8.43
N ALA A 5 11.52 -49.86 -7.46
CA ALA A 5 10.59 -49.20 -6.52
C ALA A 5 11.51 -48.37 -5.57
N ALA A 6 10.90 -47.62 -4.63
CA ALA A 6 11.48 -46.84 -3.52
C ALA A 6 12.06 -45.47 -3.95
N MET A 7 11.42 -44.32 -3.71
CA MET A 7 10.86 -43.80 -2.45
C MET A 7 11.82 -43.92 -1.27
N ASP A 8 12.59 -42.86 -1.04
CA ASP A 8 12.97 -42.42 0.29
C ASP A 8 13.09 -40.88 0.28
N ASN A 9 12.14 -40.26 0.96
CA ASN A 9 12.04 -38.82 1.17
C ASN A 9 12.41 -38.54 2.63
N PRO A 10 13.60 -38.00 2.95
CA PRO A 10 13.92 -37.64 4.32
C PRO A 10 13.27 -36.30 4.69
N ALA A 11 12.55 -36.35 5.81
CA ALA A 11 11.82 -35.25 6.43
C ALA A 11 12.69 -33.99 6.65
N ILE A 12 12.13 -32.83 6.30
CA ILE A 12 12.63 -31.52 6.69
C ILE A 12 11.90 -31.11 7.99
N PRO A 13 12.62 -30.71 9.06
CA PRO A 13 12.02 -30.27 10.30
C PRO A 13 11.30 -28.92 10.14
N ALA A 14 10.06 -28.87 10.61
CA ALA A 14 9.29 -27.64 10.74
C ALA A 14 9.94 -26.69 11.75
N ILE A 15 10.48 -25.57 11.28
CA ILE A 15 10.79 -24.41 12.10
C ILE A 15 9.93 -23.27 11.58
N ALA A 16 8.69 -23.21 12.07
CA ALA A 16 7.86 -22.03 11.93
C ALA A 16 8.45 -20.91 12.82
N PRO A 17 8.66 -19.70 12.31
CA PRO A 17 9.06 -18.58 13.15
C PRO A 17 7.91 -18.21 14.10
N SER A 18 8.26 -18.13 15.38
CA SER A 18 7.39 -17.76 16.49
C SER A 18 6.63 -16.45 16.25
N ALA A 19 5.35 -16.43 16.62
CA ALA A 19 4.46 -15.27 16.60
C ALA A 19 5.00 -14.05 17.40
N ALA A 20 6.05 -14.22 18.20
CA ALA A 20 6.71 -13.16 18.96
C ALA A 20 7.45 -12.12 18.09
N GLN A 21 7.83 -12.45 16.84
CA GLN A 21 8.60 -11.55 15.97
C GLN A 21 7.76 -10.63 15.07
N ARG A 22 6.43 -10.82 14.99
CA ARG A 22 5.55 -10.03 14.10
C ARG A 22 4.82 -8.87 14.79
N ARG A 23 4.80 -8.84 16.13
CA ARG A 23 4.25 -7.72 16.92
C ARG A 23 5.11 -6.45 16.89
N GLY A 24 6.33 -6.49 16.36
CA GLY A 24 7.26 -5.36 16.37
C GLY A 24 6.99 -4.30 15.29
N LEU A 25 6.31 -4.66 14.20
CA LEU A 25 6.17 -3.78 13.03
C LEU A 25 5.07 -2.72 13.22
N TRP A 26 4.03 -3.04 13.98
CA TRP A 26 2.93 -2.11 14.30
C TRP A 26 3.19 -1.28 15.55
N LYS A 27 3.94 -1.82 16.51
CA LYS A 27 4.50 -1.03 17.61
C LYS A 27 5.37 0.11 17.12
N GLN A 28 6.03 0.00 15.97
CA GLN A 28 6.83 1.10 15.40
C GLN A 28 5.97 2.30 14.94
N LEU A 29 4.68 2.08 14.67
CA LEU A 29 3.69 3.15 14.45
C LEU A 29 3.10 3.66 15.77
N GLU A 30 3.00 2.83 16.82
CA GLU A 30 2.51 3.23 18.15
C GLU A 30 3.58 3.93 19.02
N GLU A 31 4.86 3.54 18.93
CA GLU A 31 5.99 4.17 19.63
C GLU A 31 6.26 5.60 19.11
N GLU A 32 5.70 5.97 17.95
CA GLU A 32 5.70 7.33 17.42
C GLU A 32 4.46 8.15 17.86
N VAL A 33 3.50 7.56 18.60
CA VAL A 33 2.18 8.17 18.87
C VAL A 33 1.83 8.31 20.36
N SER A 34 2.71 7.98 21.30
CA SER A 34 2.50 8.37 22.72
C SER A 34 3.11 9.74 23.08
N PRO A 35 2.43 10.54 23.93
CA PRO A 35 2.70 11.96 24.10
C PRO A 35 3.74 12.21 25.20
N ILE A 36 4.76 13.02 24.91
CA ILE A 36 5.50 13.71 25.97
C ILE A 36 4.71 14.96 26.36
N SER A 37 3.98 14.78 27.45
CA SER A 37 3.63 15.72 28.51
C SER A 37 4.04 17.18 28.31
N THR A 38 3.02 18.04 28.41
CA THR A 38 3.09 19.45 28.79
C THR A 38 4.08 19.71 29.92
N ARG A 39 5.09 20.54 29.63
CA ARG A 39 5.65 21.46 30.63
C ARG A 39 5.82 22.82 29.97
N ALA A 40 5.11 23.79 30.52
CA ALA A 40 5.25 25.21 30.22
C ALA A 40 6.62 25.75 30.67
N GLU A 41 6.91 26.97 30.22
CA GLU A 41 8.08 27.82 30.54
C GLU A 41 9.33 27.48 29.72
N THR A 42 9.99 28.40 29.02
CA THR A 42 10.13 29.85 29.22
C THR A 42 10.24 30.56 27.86
N VAL A 43 9.60 31.72 27.79
CA VAL A 43 9.90 32.80 26.85
C VAL A 43 11.10 33.54 27.44
N ASP A 44 12.17 33.75 26.67
CA ASP A 44 12.81 35.06 26.46
C ASP A 44 14.16 34.96 25.73
N GLU A 45 14.61 36.14 25.26
CA GLU A 45 15.87 36.52 24.59
C GLU A 45 15.95 36.28 23.06
N GLU A 46 16.28 37.25 22.20
CA GLU A 46 16.83 38.61 22.41
C GLU A 46 16.81 39.37 21.06
N ALA A 47 16.89 40.71 21.14
CA ALA A 47 17.27 41.67 20.10
C ALA A 47 16.16 42.33 19.24
N ALA A 48 15.53 43.34 19.84
CA ALA A 48 15.28 44.63 19.18
C ALA A 48 15.83 45.76 20.05
N PRO A 49 16.38 46.85 19.49
CA PRO A 49 16.57 48.08 20.25
C PRO A 49 15.68 49.21 19.72
N ALA A 50 14.68 49.59 20.51
CA ALA A 50 14.04 50.90 20.43
C ALA A 50 13.66 51.41 21.84
N ARG A 51 14.60 52.17 22.40
CA ARG A 51 14.45 53.39 23.23
C ARG A 51 13.13 53.72 23.95
N LEU A 52 13.34 54.01 25.26
CA LEU A 52 12.87 55.15 26.08
C LEU A 52 11.54 55.05 26.88
N LEU A 53 11.75 55.01 28.21
CA LEU A 53 11.17 55.83 29.32
C LEU A 53 9.88 55.42 30.07
N CYS A 54 10.10 55.35 31.41
CA CYS A 54 9.22 55.71 32.54
C CYS A 54 8.04 54.76 32.86
N GLN A 55 7.61 54.50 34.09
CA GLN A 55 8.07 54.66 35.49
C GLN A 55 6.96 53.96 36.34
N ASP A 56 7.27 53.64 37.59
CA ASP A 56 6.37 53.39 38.73
C ASP A 56 5.74 51.98 38.93
N ALA A 57 6.16 51.40 40.06
CA ALA A 57 5.49 50.37 40.86
C ALA A 57 4.24 50.98 41.55
N PRO A 58 3.26 50.23 42.13
CA PRO A 58 3.53 49.29 43.23
C PRO A 58 2.54 48.09 43.40
N SER A 59 2.86 47.27 44.41
CA SER A 59 1.95 46.52 45.30
C SER A 59 1.47 45.11 44.90
N GLU A 60 2.10 44.14 45.59
CA GLU A 60 1.56 42.80 45.90
C GLU A 60 0.22 42.88 46.64
N PRO A 61 -0.66 41.89 46.42
CA PRO A 61 -1.45 41.35 47.53
C PRO A 61 -1.21 39.84 47.72
N SER A 62 -0.67 39.56 48.90
CA SER A 62 -0.77 38.30 49.65
C SER A 62 -2.23 37.96 49.94
N ILE A 63 -2.70 36.80 49.46
CA ILE A 63 -3.96 36.15 49.88
C ILE A 63 -3.66 34.64 49.88
N ALA A 64 -3.29 34.10 51.05
CA ALA A 64 -4.16 33.30 51.92
C ALA A 64 -4.57 31.95 51.31
N ASP A 65 -3.80 30.95 51.72
CA ASP A 65 -4.21 29.64 52.25
C ASP A 65 -5.74 29.48 52.39
N SER A 66 -6.33 28.62 51.56
CA SER A 66 -7.71 28.19 51.69
C SER A 66 -7.79 26.70 51.40
N SER A 67 -7.54 25.94 52.45
CA SER A 67 -7.89 24.53 52.59
C SER A 67 -9.40 24.38 52.39
N SER A 68 -9.82 23.70 51.33
CA SER A 68 -11.22 23.30 51.13
C SER A 68 -11.26 21.87 50.64
N GLU A 69 -11.22 20.95 51.60
CA GLU A 69 -11.72 19.60 51.46
C GLU A 69 -13.23 19.66 51.16
N CYS A 70 -13.63 19.23 49.96
CA CYS A 70 -15.01 18.84 49.67
C CYS A 70 -14.98 17.64 48.71
N ASN A 71 -15.34 16.49 49.27
CA ASN A 71 -15.68 15.27 48.57
C ASN A 71 -16.81 15.54 47.56
N GLU A 72 -16.59 15.18 46.30
CA GLU A 72 -17.64 14.56 45.49
C GLU A 72 -17.03 13.32 44.86
N GLU A 73 -17.35 12.18 45.47
CA GLU A 73 -17.24 10.85 44.89
C GLU A 73 -18.30 10.79 43.77
N THR A 74 -18.03 11.49 42.67
CA THR A 74 -18.81 11.40 41.45
C THR A 74 -18.47 10.04 40.85
N THR A 75 -19.28 9.05 41.22
CA THR A 75 -19.43 7.80 40.47
C THR A 75 -19.99 8.17 39.10
N GLU A 76 -19.13 8.71 38.23
CA GLU A 76 -19.38 8.80 36.80
C GLU A 76 -19.53 7.36 36.33
N GLU A 77 -20.78 6.90 36.18
CA GLU A 77 -21.08 5.70 35.41
C GLU A 77 -20.45 5.92 34.04
N ALA A 78 -19.29 5.28 33.84
CA ALA A 78 -18.58 5.25 32.58
C ALA A 78 -19.54 4.64 31.57
N VAL A 79 -20.22 5.50 30.82
CA VAL A 79 -21.04 5.12 29.69
C VAL A 79 -20.08 4.46 28.70
N GLU A 80 -20.00 3.13 28.75
CA GLU A 80 -19.22 2.34 27.80
C GLU A 80 -19.75 2.64 26.40
N SER A 81 -19.05 3.53 25.70
CA SER A 81 -19.30 3.80 24.30
C SER A 81 -19.31 2.47 23.54
N PRO A 82 -20.38 2.16 22.78
CA PRO A 82 -20.53 0.88 22.14
C PRO A 82 -19.30 0.58 21.28
N ALA A 83 -18.68 -0.58 21.50
CA ALA A 83 -17.51 -1.00 20.74
C ALA A 83 -17.85 -1.04 19.25
N ILE A 84 -17.21 -0.19 18.46
CA ILE A 84 -17.47 -0.09 17.03
C ILE A 84 -16.87 -1.32 16.35
N GLU A 85 -17.73 -2.25 15.95
CA GLU A 85 -17.32 -3.41 15.16
C GLU A 85 -17.13 -3.01 13.69
N LEU A 86 -15.89 -3.16 13.21
CA LEU A 86 -15.53 -2.92 11.82
C LEU A 86 -15.73 -4.21 11.03
N SER A 87 -16.68 -4.25 10.10
CA SER A 87 -16.82 -5.39 9.19
C SER A 87 -15.71 -5.39 8.14
N ARG A 88 -15.43 -6.55 7.54
CA ARG A 88 -14.39 -6.71 6.50
C ARG A 88 -14.58 -5.73 5.33
N GLU A 89 -15.80 -5.61 4.83
CA GLU A 89 -16.12 -4.72 3.71
C GLU A 89 -15.90 -3.25 4.07
N ARG A 90 -16.26 -2.86 5.30
CA ARG A 90 -16.01 -1.49 5.81
C ARG A 90 -14.52 -1.23 6.01
N ALA A 91 -13.75 -2.22 6.47
CA ALA A 91 -12.30 -2.12 6.62
C ALA A 91 -11.61 -1.86 5.27
N LEU A 92 -11.98 -2.61 4.23
CA LEU A 92 -11.47 -2.42 2.88
C LEU A 92 -11.86 -1.04 2.31
N ALA A 93 -13.12 -0.64 2.45
CA ALA A 93 -13.58 0.67 1.98
C ALA A 93 -12.83 1.82 2.67
N LEU A 94 -12.61 1.72 3.99
CA LEU A 94 -11.83 2.68 4.77
C LEU A 94 -10.38 2.78 4.27
N GLN A 95 -9.71 1.66 4.02
CA GLN A 95 -8.35 1.66 3.47
C GLN A 95 -8.29 2.28 2.07
N LEU A 96 -9.26 1.99 1.19
CA LEU A 96 -9.31 2.57 -0.15
C LEU A 96 -9.52 4.09 -0.11
N GLU A 97 -10.37 4.60 0.77
CA GLU A 97 -10.55 6.06 0.96
C GLU A 97 -9.27 6.72 1.52
N LEU A 98 -8.59 6.08 2.48
CA LEU A 98 -7.31 6.57 3.00
C LEU A 98 -6.22 6.56 1.92
N MET A 99 -6.14 5.50 1.11
CA MET A 99 -5.23 5.43 -0.05
C MET A 99 -5.51 6.56 -1.05
N ALA A 100 -6.78 6.82 -1.36
CA ALA A 100 -7.15 7.92 -2.26
C ALA A 100 -6.75 9.29 -1.70
N ALA A 101 -6.95 9.51 -0.39
CA ALA A 101 -6.57 10.75 0.28
C ALA A 101 -5.04 10.95 0.28
N TYR A 102 -4.28 9.92 0.66
CA TYR A 102 -2.82 9.98 0.68
C TYR A 102 -2.21 10.02 -0.72
N GLY A 103 -2.78 9.31 -1.69
CA GLY A 103 -2.34 9.31 -3.09
C GLY A 103 -2.70 10.59 -3.85
N SER A 104 -3.46 11.51 -3.24
CA SER A 104 -3.83 12.76 -3.91
C SER A 104 -2.59 13.61 -4.23
N PRO A 105 -2.53 14.25 -5.42
CA PRO A 105 -1.37 15.06 -5.81
C PRO A 105 -1.05 16.17 -4.81
N ALA A 106 -2.08 16.76 -4.19
CA ALA A 106 -1.92 17.79 -3.18
C ALA A 106 -1.23 17.25 -1.91
N PHE A 107 -1.65 16.09 -1.41
CA PHE A 107 -1.03 15.46 -0.23
C PHE A 107 0.43 15.09 -0.51
N GLN A 108 0.69 14.38 -1.62
CA GLN A 108 2.03 13.96 -2.00
C GLN A 108 2.98 15.14 -2.19
N LYS A 109 2.51 16.24 -2.79
CA LYS A 109 3.30 17.48 -2.89
C LYS A 109 3.74 18.00 -1.52
N HIS A 110 2.82 18.13 -0.55
CA HIS A 110 3.16 18.61 0.79
C HIS A 110 4.10 17.64 1.51
N LEU A 111 3.89 16.34 1.37
CA LEU A 111 4.73 15.32 1.97
C LEU A 111 6.17 15.42 1.44
N HIS A 112 6.36 15.61 0.13
CA HIS A 112 7.68 15.84 -0.47
C HIS A 112 8.30 17.17 -0.05
N GLU A 113 7.52 18.25 0.08
CA GLU A 113 8.00 19.54 0.59
C GLU A 113 8.52 19.41 2.02
N LEU A 114 7.85 18.65 2.89
CA LEU A 114 8.34 18.32 4.23
C LEU A 114 9.67 17.57 4.19
N GLY A 115 9.82 16.60 3.28
CA GLY A 115 11.06 15.86 3.09
C GLY A 115 12.24 16.71 2.61
N ARG A 116 11.97 17.81 1.90
CA ARG A 116 13.01 18.78 1.49
C ARG A 116 13.36 19.76 2.60
N LYS A 117 12.35 20.19 3.37
CA LYS A 117 12.50 21.21 4.42
C LYS A 117 13.21 20.69 5.67
N HIS A 118 13.01 19.41 6.00
CA HIS A 118 13.52 18.82 7.22
C HIS A 118 14.44 17.63 6.90
N GLN A 119 15.48 17.43 7.71
CA GLN A 119 16.29 16.22 7.62
C GLN A 119 15.40 14.99 7.86
N PRO A 120 15.51 13.93 7.05
CA PRO A 120 14.81 12.68 7.29
C PRO A 120 15.05 12.21 8.73
N ARG A 121 13.99 11.73 9.39
CA ARG A 121 13.99 11.27 10.80
C ARG A 121 14.13 12.34 11.88
N SER A 122 14.28 13.62 11.54
CA SER A 122 14.25 14.70 12.52
C SER A 122 12.89 14.79 13.24
N ASN A 123 12.88 15.24 14.49
CA ASN A 123 11.63 15.39 15.26
C ASN A 123 10.65 16.37 14.59
N GLY A 124 11.16 17.46 14.02
CA GLY A 124 10.34 18.42 13.27
C GLY A 124 9.67 17.79 12.04
N PHE A 125 10.39 16.93 11.31
CA PHE A 125 9.80 16.16 10.20
C PHE A 125 8.67 15.24 10.67
N ARG A 126 8.89 14.48 11.76
CA ARG A 126 7.89 13.55 12.29
C ARG A 126 6.62 14.27 12.73
N GLN A 127 6.76 15.38 13.44
CA GLN A 127 5.62 16.18 13.91
C GLN A 127 4.79 16.75 12.76
N GLU A 128 5.43 17.39 11.78
CA GLU A 128 4.71 17.98 10.64
C GLU A 128 4.11 16.90 9.72
N ARG A 129 4.81 15.78 9.52
CA ARG A 129 4.28 14.62 8.81
C ARG A 129 3.05 14.06 9.53
N HIS A 130 3.10 13.93 10.86
CA HIS A 130 1.97 13.44 11.64
C HIS A 130 0.76 14.37 11.52
N LYS A 131 0.95 15.71 11.61
CA LYS A 131 -0.12 16.70 11.39
C LYS A 131 -0.74 16.57 10.00
N LEU A 132 0.09 16.40 8.95
CA LEU A 132 -0.39 16.23 7.58
C LEU A 132 -1.25 14.97 7.43
N ILE A 133 -0.80 13.84 7.98
CA ILE A 133 -1.55 12.57 7.99
C ILE A 133 -2.87 12.74 8.75
N ARG A 134 -2.85 13.33 9.95
CA ARG A 134 -4.03 13.55 10.78
C ARG A 134 -5.10 14.38 10.08
N ARG A 135 -4.69 15.41 9.33
CA ARG A 135 -5.62 16.24 8.55
C ARG A 135 -6.35 15.43 7.47
N ALA A 136 -5.67 14.52 6.79
CA ALA A 136 -6.29 13.64 5.80
C ALA A 136 -7.22 12.61 6.47
N GLN A 137 -6.77 12.01 7.58
CA GLN A 137 -7.55 11.07 8.38
C GLN A 137 -8.86 11.68 8.91
N ALA A 138 -8.83 12.93 9.38
CA ALA A 138 -9.99 13.63 9.93
C ALA A 138 -11.16 13.77 8.93
N ALA A 139 -10.89 13.73 7.63
CA ALA A 139 -11.93 13.79 6.60
C ALA A 139 -12.60 12.44 6.30
N VAL A 140 -11.91 11.33 6.60
CA VAL A 140 -12.31 9.96 6.21
C VAL A 140 -12.84 9.18 7.40
N ILE A 141 -12.09 9.15 8.51
CA ILE A 141 -12.31 8.29 9.67
C ILE A 141 -13.71 8.45 10.30
N PRO A 142 -14.26 9.67 10.48
CA PRO A 142 -15.61 9.87 11.02
C PRO A 142 -16.73 9.16 10.25
N ARG A 143 -16.56 8.91 8.94
CA ARG A 143 -17.56 8.19 8.13
C ARG A 143 -17.71 6.72 8.53
N TYR A 144 -16.71 6.20 9.22
CA TYR A 144 -16.66 4.82 9.67
C TYR A 144 -17.04 4.66 11.15
N GLY A 145 -17.43 5.75 11.81
CA GLY A 145 -17.89 5.78 13.20
C GLY A 145 -16.80 6.09 14.22
N PHE A 146 -15.54 6.15 13.80
CA PHE A 146 -14.43 6.50 14.67
C PHE A 146 -14.28 8.02 14.77
N ASP A 147 -13.84 8.50 15.93
CA ASP A 147 -13.55 9.93 16.08
C ASP A 147 -12.29 10.34 15.28
N SER A 148 -12.23 11.59 14.86
CA SER A 148 -11.07 12.20 14.20
C SER A 148 -9.89 12.48 15.14
N SER A 149 -10.10 12.27 16.45
CA SER A 149 -9.11 12.47 17.52
C SER A 149 -7.98 11.44 17.51
N ALA A 150 -6.99 11.65 18.39
CA ALA A 150 -5.91 10.70 18.61
C ALA A 150 -6.46 9.31 18.98
N GLU A 151 -7.38 9.30 19.93
CA GLU A 151 -8.05 8.12 20.47
C GLU A 151 -8.90 7.40 19.41
N GLY A 152 -9.65 8.13 18.59
CA GLY A 152 -10.46 7.52 17.53
C GLY A 152 -9.60 6.77 16.49
N VAL A 153 -8.39 7.26 16.21
CA VAL A 153 -7.44 6.54 15.34
C VAL A 153 -6.86 5.31 16.03
N GLU A 154 -6.56 5.36 17.33
CA GLU A 154 -6.14 4.16 18.06
C GLU A 154 -7.25 3.10 18.07
N LEU A 155 -8.51 3.49 18.29
CA LEU A 155 -9.66 2.59 18.21
C LEU A 155 -9.81 1.99 16.81
N MET A 156 -9.64 2.80 15.76
CA MET A 156 -9.61 2.31 14.38
C MET A 156 -8.50 1.27 14.19
N MET A 157 -7.28 1.53 14.67
CA MET A 157 -6.17 0.58 14.58
C MET A 157 -6.44 -0.72 15.33
N ARG A 158 -7.02 -0.65 16.53
CA ARG A 158 -7.47 -1.84 17.28
C ARG A 158 -8.52 -2.64 16.52
N ALA A 159 -9.47 -1.97 15.87
CA ALA A 159 -10.48 -2.64 15.04
C ALA A 159 -9.86 -3.38 13.84
N PHE A 160 -8.77 -2.87 13.26
CA PHE A 160 -8.04 -3.55 12.19
C PHE A 160 -7.27 -4.80 12.66
N ALA A 161 -6.97 -4.95 13.95
CA ALA A 161 -6.23 -6.10 14.47
C ALA A 161 -6.95 -7.45 14.21
N VAL A 162 -8.29 -7.43 14.11
CA VAL A 162 -9.09 -8.63 13.77
C VAL A 162 -8.81 -9.13 12.35
N PHE A 163 -8.28 -8.27 11.48
CA PHE A 163 -8.01 -8.56 10.07
C PHE A 163 -6.52 -8.79 9.76
N GLU A 164 -5.68 -9.03 10.77
CA GLU A 164 -4.25 -9.24 10.58
C GLU A 164 -3.90 -10.38 9.62
N THR A 165 -4.79 -11.36 9.41
CA THR A 165 -4.58 -12.50 8.50
C THR A 165 -5.21 -12.33 7.13
N ASP A 166 -5.94 -11.24 6.88
CA ASP A 166 -6.63 -11.01 5.61
C ASP A 166 -5.65 -10.47 4.54
N PRO A 167 -5.44 -11.18 3.42
CA PRO A 167 -4.45 -10.80 2.43
C PRO A 167 -4.78 -9.49 1.71
N ASP A 168 -6.06 -9.19 1.47
CA ASP A 168 -6.45 -7.97 0.75
C ASP A 168 -6.19 -6.73 1.62
N ILE A 169 -6.49 -6.83 2.92
CA ILE A 169 -6.24 -5.77 3.90
C ILE A 169 -4.74 -5.54 4.09
N GLN A 170 -3.93 -6.61 4.08
CA GLN A 170 -2.47 -6.50 4.13
C GLN A 170 -1.90 -5.78 2.90
N VAL A 171 -2.34 -6.14 1.70
CA VAL A 171 -1.89 -5.50 0.45
C VAL A 171 -2.19 -4.00 0.46
N ASN A 172 -3.38 -3.60 0.91
CA ASN A 172 -3.74 -2.20 1.02
C ASN A 172 -2.93 -1.48 2.12
N ALA A 173 -2.63 -2.15 3.23
CA ALA A 173 -1.81 -1.58 4.29
C ALA A 173 -0.37 -1.31 3.83
N GLU A 174 0.22 -2.21 3.03
CA GLU A 174 1.51 -1.98 2.39
C GLU A 174 1.46 -0.81 1.41
N ALA A 175 0.42 -0.73 0.57
CA ALA A 175 0.26 0.39 -0.36
C ALA A 175 0.10 1.75 0.37
N ILE A 176 -0.63 1.80 1.48
CA ILE A 176 -0.72 3.00 2.34
C ILE A 176 0.66 3.37 2.90
N LYS A 177 1.42 2.39 3.39
CA LYS A 177 2.77 2.62 3.93
C LYS A 177 3.69 3.22 2.86
N ASP A 178 3.62 2.70 1.64
CA ASP A 178 4.40 3.21 0.51
C ASP A 178 4.00 4.66 0.16
N LEU A 179 2.70 4.96 0.10
CA LEU A 179 2.19 6.31 -0.13
C LEU A 179 2.61 7.31 0.97
N LEU A 180 2.84 6.86 2.19
CA LEU A 180 3.26 7.70 3.31
C LEU A 180 4.79 7.80 3.47
N SER A 181 5.54 7.10 2.63
CA SER A 181 7.00 7.10 2.65
C SER A 181 7.54 8.29 1.85
N VAL A 182 8.49 9.01 2.44
CA VAL A 182 9.10 10.22 1.83
C VAL A 182 10.46 9.90 1.22
N GLU A 183 10.84 8.63 1.25
CA GLU A 183 11.91 8.14 0.39
C GLU A 183 11.40 8.31 -1.04
N ALA A 184 11.74 9.46 -1.63
CA ALA A 184 11.85 9.55 -3.06
C ALA A 184 12.66 8.32 -3.45
N PRO A 185 12.16 7.40 -4.28
CA PRO A 185 13.03 6.39 -4.86
C PRO A 185 14.20 7.21 -5.37
N ALA A 186 15.39 7.02 -4.77
CA ALA A 186 16.59 7.72 -5.19
C ALA A 186 16.55 7.61 -6.71
N PRO A 187 16.62 8.73 -7.48
CA PRO A 187 16.53 8.67 -8.93
C PRO A 187 17.42 7.52 -9.31
N LEU A 188 16.80 6.41 -9.75
CA LEU A 188 17.54 5.23 -10.10
C LEU A 188 18.29 5.76 -11.30
N GLU A 189 19.56 6.13 -11.07
CA GLU A 189 20.37 6.65 -12.14
C GLU A 189 20.28 5.59 -13.23
N GLU A 190 19.62 5.96 -14.32
CA GLU A 190 19.48 5.22 -15.57
C GLU A 190 20.85 5.01 -16.25
N GLU A 191 21.95 5.17 -15.51
CA GLU A 191 23.27 4.67 -15.86
C GLU A 191 23.33 3.16 -15.67
N ARG A 192 22.79 2.47 -16.68
CA ARG A 192 23.50 1.41 -17.41
C ARG A 192 24.30 0.40 -16.56
N ARG A 193 23.79 -0.05 -15.42
CA ARG A 193 24.23 -1.34 -14.90
C ARG A 193 23.65 -2.39 -15.83
N MET A 194 24.49 -2.91 -16.72
CA MET A 194 24.30 -4.26 -17.26
C MET A 194 23.95 -5.15 -16.08
N VAL A 195 22.66 -5.44 -16.01
CA VAL A 195 21.94 -5.98 -14.87
C VAL A 195 22.59 -7.32 -14.55
N GLN A 196 23.44 -7.37 -13.52
CA GLN A 196 23.55 -8.60 -12.75
C GLN A 196 22.12 -8.99 -12.40
N LYS A 197 21.80 -10.29 -12.34
CA LYS A 197 20.43 -10.76 -12.14
C LYS A 197 20.13 -10.87 -10.62
N PRO A 198 19.90 -9.81 -9.80
CA PRO A 198 19.34 -10.02 -8.48
C PRO A 198 17.87 -10.29 -8.69
N LEU A 199 17.60 -11.56 -8.93
CA LEU A 199 16.29 -12.06 -9.25
C LEU A 199 15.52 -12.22 -7.94
N THR A 200 15.13 -11.07 -7.39
CA THR A 200 14.31 -11.01 -6.18
C THR A 200 12.85 -11.20 -6.54
N LYS A 201 12.05 -11.67 -5.57
CA LYS A 201 10.60 -11.79 -5.72
C LYS A 201 9.96 -10.48 -6.18
N PHE A 202 10.41 -9.35 -5.63
CA PHE A 202 9.89 -8.02 -5.97
C PHE A 202 10.11 -7.68 -7.45
N VAL A 203 11.31 -7.95 -7.98
CA VAL A 203 11.62 -7.70 -9.40
C VAL A 203 10.74 -8.54 -10.32
N VAL A 204 10.46 -9.80 -9.97
CA VAL A 204 9.56 -10.66 -10.75
C VAL A 204 8.12 -10.17 -10.67
N VAL A 205 7.64 -9.77 -9.49
CA VAL A 205 6.29 -9.20 -9.32
C VAL A 205 6.14 -7.91 -10.12
N ASP A 206 7.14 -7.03 -10.10
CA ASP A 206 7.12 -5.78 -10.87
C ASP A 206 7.15 -6.04 -12.37
N LEU A 207 7.92 -7.03 -12.84
CA LEU A 207 7.90 -7.47 -14.23
C LEU A 207 6.52 -7.99 -14.66
N LEU A 208 5.88 -8.81 -13.82
CA LEU A 208 4.54 -9.33 -14.09
C LEU A 208 3.50 -8.19 -14.12
N ARG A 209 3.62 -7.20 -13.22
CA ARG A 209 2.78 -5.99 -13.23
C ARG A 209 2.98 -5.19 -14.52
N ALA A 210 4.22 -4.96 -14.94
CA ALA A 210 4.53 -4.25 -16.19
C ALA A 210 3.97 -5.00 -17.42
N GLN A 211 4.14 -6.32 -17.48
CA GLN A 211 3.55 -7.15 -18.53
C GLN A 211 2.02 -7.02 -18.56
N PHE A 212 1.36 -7.06 -17.40
CA PHE A 212 -0.08 -6.91 -17.30
C PHE A 212 -0.57 -5.54 -17.82
N VAL A 213 0.15 -4.47 -17.49
CA VAL A 213 -0.14 -3.12 -17.98
C VAL A 213 0.04 -3.05 -19.51
N GLU A 214 1.14 -3.54 -20.05
CA GLU A 214 1.37 -3.54 -21.51
C GLU A 214 0.32 -4.36 -22.26
N PHE A 215 -0.02 -5.55 -21.76
CA PHE A 215 -1.08 -6.37 -22.36
C PHE A 215 -2.46 -5.71 -22.25
N SER A 216 -2.67 -4.79 -21.31
CA SER A 216 -3.94 -4.07 -21.18
C SER A 216 -4.07 -2.87 -22.13
N LYS A 217 -3.00 -2.49 -22.84
CA LYS A 217 -3.03 -1.34 -23.75
C LYS A 217 -3.96 -1.57 -24.95
N ALA A 218 -4.64 -0.49 -25.38
CA ALA A 218 -5.61 -0.52 -26.46
C ALA A 218 -5.08 -1.11 -27.79
N PRO A 219 -3.83 -0.84 -28.24
CA PRO A 219 -3.29 -1.44 -29.45
C PRO A 219 -3.18 -2.97 -29.36
N PHE A 220 -2.59 -3.49 -28.26
CA PHE A 220 -2.49 -4.94 -28.04
C PHE A 220 -3.86 -5.60 -27.99
N GLN A 221 -4.82 -4.98 -27.29
CA GLN A 221 -6.20 -5.47 -27.21
C GLN A 221 -6.94 -5.41 -28.58
N ALA A 222 -6.58 -4.49 -29.46
CA ALA A 222 -7.08 -4.48 -30.84
C ALA A 222 -6.53 -5.67 -31.63
N ASP A 223 -5.24 -5.97 -31.50
CA ASP A 223 -4.61 -7.10 -32.18
C ASP A 223 -5.15 -8.45 -31.68
N VAL A 224 -5.38 -8.61 -30.38
CA VAL A 224 -6.05 -9.79 -29.82
C VAL A 224 -7.46 -9.96 -30.38
N ARG A 225 -8.23 -8.86 -30.52
CA ARG A 225 -9.56 -8.91 -31.15
C ARG A 225 -9.49 -9.30 -32.62
N SER A 226 -8.50 -8.82 -33.36
CA SER A 226 -8.27 -9.22 -34.75
C SER A 226 -7.95 -10.72 -34.86
N LEU A 227 -7.14 -11.28 -33.96
CA LEU A 227 -6.86 -12.71 -33.90
C LEU A 227 -8.13 -13.54 -33.60
N LYS A 228 -8.98 -13.07 -32.67
CA LYS A 228 -10.28 -13.70 -32.38
C LYS A 228 -11.19 -13.74 -33.60
N GLN A 229 -11.40 -12.59 -34.25
CA GLN A 229 -12.20 -12.49 -35.46
C GLN A 229 -11.70 -13.42 -36.56
N HIS A 230 -10.39 -13.48 -36.78
CA HIS A 230 -9.80 -14.39 -37.76
C HIS A 230 -10.06 -15.87 -37.42
N ALA A 231 -9.96 -16.26 -36.14
CA ALA A 231 -10.27 -17.62 -35.69
C ALA A 231 -11.76 -17.96 -35.86
N ASP A 232 -12.66 -17.00 -35.60
CA ASP A 232 -14.10 -17.20 -35.76
C ASP A 232 -14.50 -17.37 -37.24
N ILE A 233 -13.84 -16.64 -38.15
CA ILE A 233 -14.00 -16.79 -39.60
C ILE A 233 -13.46 -18.16 -40.03
N THR A 234 -12.25 -18.52 -39.61
CA THR A 234 -11.59 -19.78 -40.02
C THR A 234 -12.33 -21.01 -39.51
N SER A 235 -12.91 -20.95 -38.31
CA SER A 235 -13.69 -22.05 -37.73
C SER A 235 -15.13 -22.16 -38.28
N GLY A 236 -15.53 -21.27 -39.20
CA GLY A 236 -16.87 -21.29 -39.79
C GLY A 236 -17.98 -20.88 -38.83
N ARG A 237 -17.65 -20.37 -37.63
CA ARG A 237 -18.64 -19.89 -36.64
C ARG A 237 -19.33 -18.61 -37.09
N VAL A 238 -18.63 -17.79 -37.87
CA VAL A 238 -19.21 -16.64 -38.56
C VAL A 238 -19.62 -17.08 -39.96
N THR A 239 -20.83 -17.63 -40.09
CA THR A 239 -21.44 -17.83 -41.41
C THR A 239 -21.78 -16.46 -42.02
N ARG A 240 -21.33 -16.23 -43.27
CA ARG A 240 -21.57 -14.98 -44.03
C ARG A 240 -23.06 -14.58 -44.11
N ASP A 241 -23.98 -15.51 -43.93
CA ASP A 241 -25.43 -15.28 -44.05
C ASP A 241 -26.08 -14.60 -42.84
N ARG A 242 -25.36 -14.44 -41.72
CA ARG A 242 -25.91 -13.82 -40.49
C ARG A 242 -26.04 -12.30 -40.53
N ALA A 243 -25.39 -11.60 -41.47
CA ALA A 243 -25.47 -10.14 -41.58
C ALA A 243 -26.86 -9.61 -42.03
N ARG A 244 -27.78 -10.48 -42.47
CA ARG A 244 -29.10 -10.07 -43.01
C ARG A 244 -30.28 -10.16 -42.04
N ARG A 245 -30.17 -10.86 -40.91
CA ARG A 245 -31.25 -10.97 -39.92
C ARG A 245 -30.75 -10.40 -38.61
N GLY A 246 -31.20 -9.20 -38.26
CA GLY A 246 -30.89 -8.49 -37.00
C GLY A 246 -31.42 -9.18 -35.73
N GLY A 247 -31.16 -10.48 -35.58
CA GLY A 247 -31.41 -11.22 -34.35
C GLY A 247 -30.31 -10.93 -33.34
N ARG A 248 -30.72 -10.59 -32.11
CA ARG A 248 -29.83 -10.45 -30.95
C ARG A 248 -28.89 -11.64 -30.87
N GLU A 249 -27.60 -11.34 -30.83
CA GLU A 249 -26.51 -12.31 -30.78
C GLU A 249 -26.42 -12.92 -29.38
N ASP A 250 -27.01 -14.09 -29.19
CA ASP A 250 -26.48 -15.04 -28.20
C ASP A 250 -25.29 -15.74 -28.88
N GLY A 251 -24.18 -15.00 -28.99
CA GLY A 251 -22.92 -15.51 -29.50
C GLY A 251 -22.45 -16.65 -28.61
N LYS A 252 -22.53 -17.88 -29.11
CA LYS A 252 -21.98 -19.04 -28.41
C LYS A 252 -20.46 -18.91 -28.46
N GLU A 253 -19.88 -18.31 -27.43
CA GLU A 253 -18.43 -18.25 -27.24
C GLU A 253 -17.84 -19.66 -27.38
N ASP A 254 -16.58 -19.72 -27.79
CA ASP A 254 -15.90 -21.00 -27.91
C ASP A 254 -15.95 -21.76 -26.59
N PRO A 255 -16.52 -22.98 -26.51
CA PRO A 255 -16.54 -23.74 -25.26
C PRO A 255 -15.14 -23.95 -24.70
N ASP A 256 -14.12 -24.01 -25.57
CA ASP A 256 -12.71 -24.17 -25.18
C ASP A 256 -12.00 -22.82 -24.95
N GLY A 257 -12.69 -21.70 -25.17
CA GLY A 257 -12.17 -20.34 -25.05
C GLY A 257 -11.07 -19.97 -26.07
N TYR A 258 -10.60 -18.73 -26.00
CA TYR A 258 -9.57 -18.20 -26.89
C TYR A 258 -8.14 -18.42 -26.36
N PHE A 259 -7.91 -19.50 -25.61
CA PHE A 259 -6.61 -19.79 -25.00
C PHE A 259 -5.55 -20.20 -26.04
N HIS A 260 -5.96 -20.81 -27.15
CA HIS A 260 -5.07 -21.35 -28.19
C HIS A 260 -5.11 -20.58 -29.52
N LEU A 261 -5.37 -19.26 -29.48
CA LEU A 261 -5.33 -18.41 -30.66
C LEU A 261 -3.96 -18.48 -31.37
N LYS A 262 -3.95 -19.01 -32.59
CA LYS A 262 -2.75 -18.98 -33.45
C LYS A 262 -2.29 -17.54 -33.63
N GLY A 263 -1.03 -17.24 -33.37
CA GLY A 263 -0.48 -15.87 -33.41
C GLY A 263 -0.45 -15.14 -32.07
N ARG A 264 -1.15 -15.65 -31.04
CA ARG A 264 -1.18 -15.00 -29.71
C ARG A 264 0.18 -15.03 -29.02
N SER A 265 0.93 -16.12 -29.15
CA SER A 265 2.28 -16.23 -28.61
C SER A 265 3.24 -15.22 -29.23
N GLU A 266 3.14 -15.01 -30.55
CA GLU A 266 3.93 -14.06 -31.31
C GLU A 266 3.60 -12.63 -30.90
N LEU A 267 2.31 -12.32 -30.73
CA LEU A 267 1.86 -11.01 -30.26
C LEU A 267 2.34 -10.72 -28.83
N ALA A 268 2.21 -11.69 -27.93
CA ALA A 268 2.70 -11.56 -26.55
C ALA A 268 4.23 -11.39 -26.51
N PHE A 269 4.94 -12.08 -27.40
CA PHE A 269 6.39 -12.00 -27.48
C PHE A 269 6.89 -10.61 -27.89
N ILE A 270 6.19 -9.90 -28.78
CA ILE A 270 6.56 -8.51 -29.15
C ILE A 270 6.61 -7.60 -27.92
N VAL A 271 5.62 -7.71 -27.03
CA VAL A 271 5.60 -6.95 -25.76
C VAL A 271 6.77 -7.37 -24.86
N GLN A 272 7.02 -8.68 -24.75
CA GLN A 272 8.10 -9.20 -23.93
C GLN A 272 9.49 -8.81 -24.45
N GLN A 273 9.69 -8.68 -25.77
CA GLN A 273 10.96 -8.22 -26.33
C GLN A 273 11.33 -6.80 -25.91
N VAL A 274 10.33 -5.95 -25.68
CA VAL A 274 10.53 -4.58 -25.20
C VAL A 274 10.78 -4.58 -23.69
N LEU A 275 10.00 -5.33 -22.92
CA LEU A 275 10.06 -5.30 -21.46
C LEU A 275 11.25 -6.07 -20.87
N LEU A 276 11.55 -7.27 -21.38
CA LEU A 276 12.52 -8.17 -20.75
C LEU A 276 13.92 -7.57 -20.51
N PRO A 277 14.49 -6.77 -21.44
CA PRO A 277 15.77 -6.09 -21.22
C PRO A 277 15.79 -5.18 -19.99
N GLU A 278 14.68 -4.51 -19.67
CA GLU A 278 14.55 -3.61 -18.51
C GLU A 278 14.70 -4.38 -17.18
N TYR A 279 14.44 -5.68 -17.21
CA TYR A 279 14.51 -6.58 -16.05
C TYR A 279 15.72 -7.54 -16.11
N GLY A 280 16.67 -7.30 -17.02
CA GLY A 280 17.89 -8.11 -17.14
C GLY A 280 17.71 -9.47 -17.82
N PHE A 281 16.61 -9.66 -18.54
CA PHE A 281 16.38 -10.84 -19.37
C PHE A 281 16.69 -10.55 -20.84
N ALA A 282 17.16 -11.56 -21.58
CA ALA A 282 17.36 -11.42 -23.01
C ALA A 282 16.01 -11.23 -23.73
N PRO A 283 15.92 -10.38 -24.77
CA PRO A 283 14.70 -10.20 -25.57
C PRO A 283 14.51 -11.36 -26.58
N THR A 284 14.67 -12.59 -26.10
CA THR A 284 14.58 -13.83 -26.88
C THR A 284 13.60 -14.79 -26.21
N LYS A 285 13.17 -15.85 -26.92
CA LYS A 285 12.29 -16.87 -26.36
C LYS A 285 12.94 -17.57 -25.16
N GLU A 286 14.26 -17.73 -25.20
CA GLU A 286 15.07 -18.28 -24.12
C GLU A 286 15.03 -17.37 -22.88
N GLY A 287 15.04 -16.05 -23.07
CA GLY A 287 14.88 -15.08 -21.97
C GLY A 287 13.50 -15.14 -21.31
N VAL A 288 12.44 -15.35 -22.10
CA VAL A 288 11.08 -15.60 -21.56
C VAL A 288 11.06 -16.89 -20.74
N LEU A 289 11.66 -17.97 -21.25
CA LEU A 289 11.74 -19.25 -20.52
C LEU A 289 12.57 -19.11 -19.24
N GLU A 290 13.64 -18.31 -19.27
CA GLU A 290 14.44 -17.99 -18.10
C GLU A 290 13.58 -17.26 -17.05
N MET A 291 12.84 -16.22 -17.45
CA MET A 291 11.90 -15.51 -16.58
C MET A 291 10.88 -16.45 -15.92
N ILE A 292 10.29 -17.38 -16.67
CA ILE A 292 9.32 -18.35 -16.12
C ILE A 292 9.98 -19.30 -15.12
N ARG A 293 11.15 -19.87 -15.45
CA ARG A 293 11.90 -20.75 -14.53
C ARG A 293 12.27 -20.01 -13.25
N CYS A 294 12.61 -18.74 -13.38
CA CYS A 294 12.92 -17.84 -12.30
C CYS A 294 11.72 -17.58 -11.38
N GLY A 295 10.52 -17.36 -11.94
CA GLY A 295 9.27 -17.29 -11.16
C GLY A 295 8.97 -18.59 -10.40
N LEU A 296 9.06 -19.74 -11.07
CA LEU A 296 8.82 -21.05 -10.45
C LEU A 296 9.84 -21.39 -9.35
N ARG A 297 11.10 -20.99 -9.51
CA ARG A 297 12.14 -21.21 -8.50
C ARG A 297 11.88 -20.39 -7.23
N LEU A 298 11.31 -19.20 -7.37
CA LEU A 298 10.94 -18.37 -6.22
C LEU A 298 9.74 -18.96 -5.46
N GLU A 299 8.79 -19.58 -6.16
CA GLU A 299 7.65 -20.26 -5.54
C GLU A 299 8.12 -21.48 -4.70
N LEU A 300 9.15 -22.19 -5.16
CA LEU A 300 9.79 -23.27 -4.41
C LEU A 300 10.64 -22.80 -3.20
N LEU A 301 11.02 -21.53 -3.15
CA LEU A 301 11.74 -20.95 -2.00
C LEU A 301 10.77 -20.39 -0.93
N LEU A 302 9.47 -20.34 -1.23
CA LEU A 302 8.43 -19.78 -0.36
C LEU A 302 7.54 -20.85 0.28
N ASN A 303 7.64 -22.09 -0.18
CA ASN A 303 6.95 -23.27 0.36
C ASN A 303 7.95 -24.14 1.14
#